data_AF-A0A834BI22-F1
#
_entry.id   AF-A0A834BI22-F1
#
_cell.length_a   1.000
_cell.length_b   1.000
_cell.length_c   1.000
_cell.angle_alpha   90.00
_cell.angle_beta   90.00
_cell.angle_gamma   90.00
#
_symmetry.space_group_name_H-M   'P 1'
#
loop_
_entity.id
_entity.type
_entity.pdbx_description
1 polymer ?
#
loop_
_entity_poly.entity_id
_entity_poly.type
_entity_poly.pdbx_seq_one_letter_code
_entity_poly.pdbx_strand_id
1 'polypeptide(L)'
;MNQPDPASDPDLSPAPLCVVCGQAHSPEENHFYTYTEDVDDDLICHICLQALLEPLDTPCGHTYCTLCLTNFLVNKDFCPLDRMPVILQHCKKSSILVHKLLNKLMVTCPFTEHCTQVMQRCDLEQHFQTSQ
;
A
#
# COMPACT_ATOMS: atom_id res chain seq x y z
N MET A 1 29.99 -15.10 -39.33
CA MET A 1 29.73 -13.85 -38.59
C MET A 1 28.21 -13.77 -38.46
N ASN A 2 27.70 -14.48 -37.46
CA ASN A 2 27.16 -13.91 -36.22
C ASN A 2 25.95 -13.00 -36.46
N GLN A 3 24.76 -13.53 -36.18
CA GLN A 3 24.11 -13.21 -34.91
C GLN A 3 23.15 -14.34 -34.50
N PRO A 4 23.18 -14.78 -33.24
CA PRO A 4 22.19 -15.70 -32.68
C PRO A 4 20.93 -14.93 -32.26
N ASP A 5 19.76 -15.52 -32.50
CA ASP A 5 18.49 -15.06 -31.95
C ASP A 5 18.53 -15.13 -30.43
N PRO A 6 18.28 -14.03 -29.69
CA PRO A 6 18.17 -14.10 -28.25
C PRO A 6 16.74 -14.49 -27.89
N ALA A 7 16.66 -15.68 -27.28
CA ALA A 7 15.69 -16.06 -26.27
C ALA A 7 14.20 -15.90 -26.63
N SER A 8 13.61 -17.04 -26.99
CA SER A 8 12.31 -17.45 -26.46
C SER A 8 12.04 -16.85 -25.07
N ASP A 9 11.04 -15.98 -24.95
CA ASP A 9 10.46 -15.57 -23.67
C ASP A 9 10.10 -16.83 -22.86
N PRO A 10 10.82 -17.16 -21.78
CA PRO A 10 10.38 -18.18 -20.87
C PRO A 10 9.53 -17.48 -19.80
N ASP A 11 8.28 -17.94 -19.69
CA ASP A 11 7.47 -17.81 -18.48
C ASP A 11 6.69 -16.50 -18.31
N LEU A 12 5.63 -16.33 -19.12
CA LEU A 12 4.41 -15.61 -18.70
C LEU A 12 3.66 -16.45 -17.64
N SER A 13 4.31 -16.77 -16.52
CA SER A 13 3.58 -17.21 -15.34
C SER A 13 2.89 -15.98 -14.75
N PRO A 14 1.57 -16.03 -14.45
CA PRO A 14 0.91 -14.91 -13.82
C PRO A 14 1.63 -14.62 -12.50
N ALA A 15 2.09 -13.37 -12.32
CA ALA A 15 2.75 -12.97 -11.09
C ALA A 15 1.88 -13.38 -9.89
N PRO A 16 2.47 -13.96 -8.83
CA PRO A 16 1.71 -14.44 -7.70
C PRO A 16 0.91 -13.28 -7.09
N LEU A 17 -0.40 -13.47 -6.92
CA LEU A 17 -1.28 -12.48 -6.33
C LEU A 17 -1.00 -12.34 -4.83
N CYS A 18 -1.08 -11.12 -4.31
CA CYS A 18 -0.93 -10.87 -2.89
C CYS A 18 -2.09 -11.50 -2.10
N VAL A 19 -1.78 -12.29 -1.07
CA VAL A 19 -2.78 -12.94 -0.22
C VAL A 19 -3.60 -11.96 0.63
N VAL A 20 -3.12 -10.73 0.81
CA VAL A 20 -3.75 -9.70 1.65
C VAL A 20 -4.75 -8.86 0.84
N CYS A 21 -4.36 -8.42 -0.35
CA CYS A 21 -5.16 -7.48 -1.15
C CYS A 21 -5.65 -8.05 -2.50
N GLY A 22 -5.20 -9.26 -2.88
CA GLY A 22 -5.58 -9.92 -4.12
C GLY A 22 -4.99 -9.31 -5.39
N GLN A 23 -4.08 -8.34 -5.27
CA GLN A 23 -3.44 -7.63 -6.39
C GLN A 23 -2.01 -8.12 -6.63
N ALA A 24 -1.52 -7.98 -7.86
CA ALA A 24 -0.14 -8.31 -8.23
C ALA A 24 0.81 -7.15 -7.87
N HIS A 25 1.71 -7.36 -6.92
CA HIS A 25 2.76 -6.42 -6.54
C HIS A 25 3.92 -7.15 -5.85
N SER A 26 5.10 -6.53 -5.81
CA SER A 26 6.25 -7.04 -5.07
C SER A 26 6.09 -6.83 -3.55
N PRO A 27 6.84 -7.56 -2.70
CA PRO A 27 6.82 -7.34 -1.24
C PRO A 27 7.34 -5.97 -0.79
N GLU A 28 8.05 -5.25 -1.67
CA GLU A 28 8.60 -3.92 -1.43
C GLU A 28 7.63 -2.79 -1.86
N GLU A 29 6.44 -3.17 -2.33
CA GLU A 29 5.35 -2.28 -2.69
C GLU A 29 4.20 -2.38 -1.70
N ASN A 30 3.46 -1.28 -1.56
CA ASN A 30 2.28 -1.26 -0.72
C ASN A 30 1.16 -2.12 -1.32
N HIS A 31 0.31 -2.66 -0.46
CA HIS A 31 -0.95 -3.25 -0.88
C HIS A 31 -1.82 -2.25 -1.65
N PHE A 32 -2.60 -2.74 -2.60
CA PHE A 32 -3.47 -1.92 -3.44
C PHE A 32 -4.93 -2.25 -3.19
N TYR A 33 -5.76 -1.21 -3.04
CA TYR A 33 -7.18 -1.34 -2.74
C TYR A 33 -7.99 -0.41 -3.64
N THR A 34 -9.11 -0.90 -4.13
CA THR A 34 -10.09 -0.09 -4.87
C THR A 34 -11.15 0.40 -3.89
N TYR A 35 -11.11 1.69 -3.53
CA TYR A 35 -12.07 2.31 -2.62
C TYR A 35 -13.38 2.62 -3.35
N THR A 36 -14.51 2.42 -2.67
CA THR A 36 -15.84 2.70 -3.25
C THR A 36 -16.27 4.15 -3.11
N GLU A 37 -15.66 4.87 -2.17
CA GLU A 37 -15.95 6.25 -1.83
C GLU A 37 -14.63 7.03 -1.84
N ASP A 38 -14.73 8.36 -1.99
CA ASP A 38 -13.58 9.24 -1.85
C ASP A 38 -13.03 9.13 -0.42
N VAL A 39 -11.72 8.88 -0.33
CA VAL A 39 -11.01 8.85 0.95
C VAL A 39 -10.69 10.28 1.36
N ASP A 40 -10.94 10.61 2.63
CA ASP A 40 -10.58 11.90 3.20
C ASP A 40 -9.10 12.23 2.95
N ASP A 41 -8.81 13.44 2.46
CA ASP A 41 -7.47 13.90 2.11
C ASP A 41 -6.50 13.82 3.31
N ASP A 42 -7.00 13.97 4.54
CA ASP A 42 -6.20 13.84 5.77
C ASP A 42 -5.73 12.38 6.02
N LEU A 43 -6.33 11.42 5.33
CA LEU A 43 -5.96 9.99 5.37
C LEU A 43 -5.12 9.55 4.16
N ILE A 44 -4.76 10.48 3.27
CA ILE A 44 -3.95 10.22 2.08
C ILE A 44 -2.45 10.44 2.39
N CYS A 45 -1.64 9.46 1.99
CA CYS A 45 -0.20 9.56 2.04
C CYS A 45 0.30 10.53 0.96
N HIS A 46 1.02 11.57 1.36
CA HIS A 46 1.55 12.58 0.43
C HIS A 46 2.73 12.10 -0.44
N ILE A 47 3.19 10.85 -0.28
CA ILE A 47 4.24 10.25 -1.11
C ILE A 47 3.63 9.42 -2.25
N CYS A 48 2.73 8.49 -1.94
CA CYS A 48 2.11 7.62 -2.95
C CYS A 48 0.73 8.11 -3.43
N LEU A 49 0.17 9.15 -2.80
CA LEU A 49 -1.15 9.70 -3.10
C LEU A 49 -2.29 8.67 -3.00
N GLN A 50 -2.14 7.71 -2.09
CA GLN A 50 -3.14 6.70 -1.76
C GLN A 50 -3.43 6.74 -0.27
N ALA A 51 -4.56 6.15 0.16
CA ALA A 51 -4.88 6.03 1.57
C ALA A 51 -3.76 5.33 2.35
N LEU A 52 -3.46 5.83 3.54
CA LEU A 52 -2.34 5.39 4.36
C LEU A 52 -2.37 3.87 4.65
N LEU A 53 -1.21 3.23 4.53
CA LEU A 53 -0.97 1.84 4.90
C LEU A 53 0.17 1.77 5.90
N GLU A 54 -0.09 1.09 7.02
CA GLU A 54 0.79 1.06 8.18
C GLU A 54 1.34 2.46 8.52
N PRO A 55 0.47 3.40 8.92
CA PRO A 55 0.85 4.81 9.03
C PRO A 55 1.93 5.05 10.10
N LEU A 56 2.93 5.85 9.75
CA LEU A 56 3.98 6.37 10.63
C LEU A 56 3.86 7.89 10.76
N ASP A 57 3.86 8.35 12.01
CA ASP A 57 3.94 9.75 12.38
C ASP A 57 5.42 10.16 12.54
N THR A 58 5.81 11.22 11.84
CA THR A 58 7.12 11.84 12.00
C THR A 58 7.13 12.76 13.22
N PRO A 59 8.32 13.09 13.78
CA PRO A 59 8.44 14.03 14.89
C PRO A 59 7.91 15.44 14.59
N CYS A 60 7.83 15.84 13.31
CA CYS A 60 7.23 17.11 12.91
C CYS A 60 5.69 17.07 12.82
N GLY A 61 5.07 15.89 12.99
CA GLY A 61 3.62 15.73 13.06
C GLY A 61 2.94 15.31 11.75
N HIS A 62 3.70 14.97 10.70
CA HIS A 62 3.16 14.49 9.43
C HIS A 62 3.08 12.96 9.40
N THR A 63 2.12 12.42 8.64
CA THR A 63 1.87 10.97 8.58
C THR A 63 2.05 10.42 7.16
N TYR A 64 2.73 9.27 7.05
CA TYR A 64 3.03 8.60 5.77
C TYR A 64 2.88 7.08 5.90
N CYS A 65 2.79 6.35 4.78
CA CYS A 65 2.89 4.89 4.84
C CYS A 65 4.28 4.46 5.31
N THR A 66 4.38 3.38 6.09
CA THR A 66 5.67 2.85 6.58
C THR A 66 6.65 2.64 5.43
N LEU A 67 6.22 1.95 4.38
CA LEU A 67 7.07 1.62 3.24
C LEU A 67 7.46 2.86 2.42
N CYS A 68 6.53 3.80 2.23
CA CYS A 68 6.79 5.05 1.53
C CYS A 68 7.85 5.89 2.25
N LEU A 69 7.70 6.08 3.56
CA LEU A 69 8.65 6.88 4.34
C LEU A 69 10.01 6.17 4.45
N THR A 70 10.01 4.85 4.65
CA THR A 70 11.24 4.05 4.72
C THR A 70 12.03 4.17 3.42
N ASN A 71 11.39 3.96 2.27
CA ASN A 71 12.04 4.06 0.95
C ASN A 71 12.53 5.48 0.66
N PHE A 72 11.75 6.50 1.04
CA PHE A 72 12.16 7.90 0.90
C PHE A 72 13.44 8.21 1.70
N LEU A 73 13.50 7.75 2.95
CA LEU A 73 14.61 8.02 3.85
C LEU A 73 15.89 7.20 3.57
N VAL A 74 15.88 6.30 2.58
CA VAL A 74 17.11 5.64 2.09
C VAL A 74 18.07 6.67 1.49
N ASN A 75 17.52 7.66 0.76
CA ASN A 75 18.30 8.64 -0.01
C ASN A 75 18.14 10.07 0.49
N LYS A 76 17.31 10.28 1.50
CA LYS A 76 16.89 11.59 2.04
C LYS A 76 16.81 11.50 3.56
N ASP A 77 16.84 12.64 4.24
CA ASP A 77 16.90 12.75 5.70
C ASP A 77 15.95 13.82 6.24
N PHE A 78 14.91 14.16 5.47
CA PHE A 78 13.96 15.21 5.79
C PHE A 78 12.51 14.80 5.48
N CYS A 79 11.56 15.48 6.08
CA CYS A 79 10.13 15.31 5.83
C CYS A 79 9.74 15.89 4.44
N PRO A 80 9.02 15.14 3.58
CA PRO A 80 8.62 15.62 2.25
C PRO A 80 7.79 16.92 2.24
N LEU A 81 7.05 17.22 3.31
CA LEU A 81 6.11 18.35 3.36
C LEU A 81 6.75 19.65 3.86
N ASP A 82 7.50 19.59 4.97
CA ASP A 82 8.04 20.78 5.65
C ASP A 82 9.58 20.83 5.64
N ARG A 83 10.24 19.80 5.10
CA ARG A 83 11.71 19.63 5.05
C ARG A 83 12.39 19.62 6.41
N MET A 84 11.65 19.37 7.49
CA MET A 84 12.24 19.17 8.81
C MET A 84 13.06 17.87 8.82
N PRO A 85 14.24 17.82 9.49
CA PRO A 85 15.03 16.60 9.55
C PRO A 85 14.24 15.44 10.17
N VAL A 86 14.28 14.27 9.52
CA VAL A 86 13.59 13.06 9.97
C VAL A 86 14.54 11.87 9.97
N ILE A 87 14.53 11.13 11.07
CA ILE A 87 15.23 9.85 11.22
C ILE A 87 14.16 8.78 11.48
N LEU A 88 14.18 7.70 10.70
CA LEU A 88 13.15 6.66 10.74
C LEU A 88 12.93 6.08 12.15
N GLN A 89 14.01 5.91 12.92
CA GLN A 89 13.97 5.39 14.30
C GLN A 89 13.19 6.27 15.28
N HIS A 90 13.01 7.56 14.97
CA HIS A 90 12.24 8.49 15.79
C HIS A 90 10.76 8.58 15.37
N CYS A 91 10.40 7.98 14.24
CA CYS A 91 9.02 7.91 13.79
C CYS A 91 8.25 6.89 14.63
N LYS A 92 6.95 7.14 14.83
CA LYS A 92 6.10 6.28 15.65
C LYS A 92 4.94 5.77 14.82
N LYS A 93 4.45 4.57 15.12
CA LYS A 93 3.15 4.12 14.57
C LYS A 93 2.08 5.12 14.97
N SER A 94 1.22 5.48 14.02
CA SER A 94 0.13 6.42 14.29
C SER A 94 -0.85 5.87 15.33
N SER A 95 -1.68 6.75 15.87
CA SER A 95 -2.64 6.38 16.91
C SER A 95 -3.60 5.26 16.48
N ILE A 96 -4.16 4.55 17.47
CA ILE A 96 -5.18 3.52 17.24
C ILE A 96 -6.40 4.10 16.51
N LEU A 97 -6.72 5.38 16.74
CA LEU A 97 -7.83 6.05 16.07
C LEU A 97 -7.60 6.13 14.56
N VAL A 98 -6.42 6.57 14.12
CA VAL A 98 -6.06 6.65 12.69
C VAL A 98 -6.16 5.28 12.03
N HIS A 99 -5.61 4.24 12.67
CA HIS A 99 -5.73 2.87 12.17
C HIS A 99 -7.20 2.41 12.05
N LYS A 100 -8.04 2.74 13.04
CA LYS A 100 -9.47 2.43 13.00
C LYS A 100 -10.22 3.16 11.89
N LEU A 101 -9.87 4.41 11.60
CA LEU A 101 -10.46 5.17 10.50
C LEU A 101 -10.09 4.55 9.16
N LEU A 102 -8.81 4.27 8.95
CA LEU A 102 -8.31 3.65 7.71
C LEU A 102 -8.86 2.24 7.48
N ASN A 103 -9.01 1.44 8.54
CA ASN A 103 -9.53 0.07 8.44
C ASN A 103 -11.00 0.01 8.01
N LYS A 104 -11.78 1.03 8.37
CA LYS A 104 -13.21 1.12 8.04
C LYS A 104 -13.50 1.62 6.62
N LEU A 105 -12.47 2.06 5.89
CA LEU A 105 -12.64 2.48 4.50
C LEU A 105 -13.22 1.31 3.69
N MET A 106 -14.24 1.60 2.90
CA MET A 106 -14.94 0.58 2.12
C MET A 106 -14.17 0.30 0.83
N VAL A 107 -13.93 -0.98 0.55
CA VAL A 107 -13.19 -1.45 -0.62
C VAL A 107 -13.98 -2.52 -1.36
N THR A 108 -13.75 -2.59 -2.68
CA THR A 108 -14.32 -3.63 -3.54
C THR A 108 -13.34 -4.78 -3.68
N CYS A 109 -13.85 -6.01 -3.69
CA CYS A 109 -13.07 -7.19 -4.03
C CYS A 109 -12.39 -7.00 -5.41
N PRO A 110 -11.07 -7.27 -5.54
CA PRO A 110 -10.34 -7.08 -6.79
C PRO A 110 -10.79 -8.06 -7.90
N PHE A 111 -11.42 -9.18 -7.55
CA PHE A 111 -11.90 -10.19 -8.50
C PHE A 111 -13.32 -9.89 -8.98
N THR A 112 -13.52 -8.72 -9.59
CA THR A 112 -14.84 -8.18 -9.94
C THR A 112 -15.64 -9.04 -10.92
N GLU A 113 -14.98 -9.94 -11.65
CA GLU A 113 -15.64 -10.90 -12.55
C GLU A 113 -16.37 -12.03 -11.81
N HIS A 114 -15.99 -12.30 -10.56
CA HIS A 114 -16.50 -13.43 -9.76
C HIS A 114 -17.11 -13.00 -8.43
N CYS A 115 -16.78 -11.80 -7.96
CA CYS A 115 -17.23 -11.28 -6.68
C CYS A 115 -17.56 -9.79 -6.80
N THR A 116 -18.74 -9.40 -6.32
CA THR A 116 -19.18 -7.99 -6.26
C THR A 116 -19.23 -7.47 -4.83
N GLN A 117 -18.53 -8.14 -3.90
CA GLN A 117 -18.60 -7.81 -2.49
C GLN A 117 -17.83 -6.52 -2.19
N VAL A 118 -18.46 -5.68 -1.37
CA VAL A 118 -17.90 -4.47 -0.80
C VAL A 118 -17.82 -4.67 0.71
N MET A 119 -16.69 -4.36 1.31
CA MET A 119 -16.42 -4.61 2.73
C MET A 119 -15.43 -3.59 3.29
N GLN A 120 -15.20 -3.61 4.60
CA GLN A 120 -14.15 -2.79 5.21
C GLN A 120 -12.78 -3.28 4.76
N ARG A 121 -11.83 -2.37 4.57
CA ARG A 121 -10.48 -2.67 4.10
C ARG A 121 -9.80 -3.75 4.93
N CYS A 122 -10.01 -3.77 6.24
CA CYS A 122 -9.42 -4.79 7.13
C CYS A 122 -9.99 -6.19 6.93
N ASP A 123 -11.19 -6.32 6.37
CA ASP A 123 -11.87 -7.61 6.22
C ASP A 123 -11.55 -8.29 4.88
N LEU A 124 -10.86 -7.59 3.97
CA LEU A 124 -10.58 -8.09 2.61
C LEU A 124 -9.72 -9.36 2.62
N GLU A 125 -8.70 -9.42 3.47
CA GLU A 125 -7.87 -10.62 3.60
C GLU A 125 -8.70 -11.82 4.08
N GLN A 126 -9.54 -11.61 5.10
CA GLN A 126 -10.41 -12.66 5.63
C GLN A 126 -11.47 -13.09 4.60
N HIS A 127 -11.96 -12.18 3.76
CA HIS A 127 -12.88 -12.50 2.69
C HIS A 127 -12.29 -13.53 1.73
N PHE A 128 -11.01 -13.44 1.36
CA PHE A 128 -10.36 -14.44 0.50
C PHE A 128 -10.21 -15.81 1.16
N GLN A 129 -10.06 -15.85 2.49
CA GLN A 129 -9.91 -17.10 3.24
C GLN A 129 -11.24 -17.83 3.46
N THR A 130 -12.34 -17.09 3.48
CA THR A 130 -13.69 -17.60 3.81
C THR A 130 -14.56 -17.83 2.58
N SER A 131 -14.26 -17.18 1.47
CA SER A 131 -14.97 -17.31 0.20
C SER A 131 -14.30 -18.39 -0.65
N GLN A 132 -14.69 -19.66 -0.42
CA GLN A 132 -14.43 -20.78 -1.33
C GLN A 132 -15.64 -21.04 -2.22
#